data_AF-A0A8T6G2M9-F1
#
_entry.id   AF-A0A8T6G2M9-F1
#
_cell.length_a   1.000
_cell.length_b   1.000
_cell.length_c   1.000
_cell.angle_alpha   90.00
_cell.angle_beta   90.00
_cell.angle_gamma   90.00
#
_symmetry.space_group_name_H-M   'P 1'
#
loop_
_entity.id
_entity.type
_entity.pdbx_description
1 polymer ?
#
loop_
_entity_poly.entity_id
_entity_poly.type
_entity_poly.pdbx_seq_one_letter_code
_entity_poly.pdbx_strand_id
1 'polypeptide(L)'
;MGQLALIDLTPEERGTSGAVWWSGSWQCRNFDGYYQVREQGRGNWCFIIYAFGDHHANVYRVNVIGEMYREDVPIDAQDRITVRGRKYGREQWQH
;
A
#
# COMPACT_ATOMS: atom_id res chain seq x y z
N MET A 1 7.37 18.81 -20.81
CA MET A 1 7.57 17.80 -19.74
C MET A 1 6.92 16.52 -20.23
N GLY A 2 7.70 15.48 -20.52
CA GLY A 2 7.17 14.23 -21.04
C GLY A 2 6.31 13.54 -20.00
N GLN A 3 5.04 13.33 -20.32
CA GLN A 3 4.13 12.49 -19.56
C GLN A 3 4.74 11.08 -19.59
N LEU A 4 5.38 10.69 -18.49
CA LEU A 4 5.86 9.32 -18.29
C LEU A 4 4.67 8.42 -18.56
N ALA A 5 4.77 7.60 -19.62
CA ALA A 5 3.74 6.63 -19.94
C ALA A 5 3.44 5.85 -18.66
N LEU A 6 2.19 5.92 -18.22
CA LEU A 6 1.65 5.10 -17.16
C LEU A 6 1.92 3.66 -17.60
N ILE A 7 2.97 3.04 -17.08
CA ILE A 7 3.22 1.62 -17.36
C ILE A 7 2.11 0.91 -16.61
N ASP A 8 1.02 0.64 -17.32
CA ASP A 8 -0.07 -0.20 -16.86
C ASP A 8 0.48 -1.62 -16.77
N LEU A 9 1.03 -1.95 -15.60
CA LEU A 9 1.36 -3.32 -15.27
C LEU A 9 0.10 -4.18 -15.36
N THR A 10 0.23 -5.39 -15.92
CA THR A 10 -0.81 -6.41 -15.80
C THR A 10 -1.02 -6.74 -14.31
N PRO A 11 -2.16 -7.32 -13.92
CA PRO A 11 -2.37 -7.78 -12.55
C PRO A 11 -1.19 -8.64 -12.05
N GLU A 12 -0.78 -9.64 -12.82
CA GLU A 12 0.28 -10.58 -12.44
C GLU A 12 1.62 -9.86 -12.17
N GLU A 13 1.96 -8.85 -12.96
CA GLU A 13 3.15 -8.03 -12.74
C GLU A 13 3.06 -7.24 -11.43
N ARG A 14 1.88 -6.73 -11.07
CA ARG A 14 1.64 -6.07 -9.76
C ARG A 14 1.77 -7.04 -8.60
N GLY A 15 1.51 -8.33 -8.83
CA GLY A 15 1.66 -9.39 -7.83
C GLY A 15 3.11 -9.65 -7.42
N THR A 16 4.08 -9.16 -8.19
CA THR A 16 5.51 -9.30 -7.88
C THR A 16 5.92 -8.32 -6.77
N SER A 17 6.57 -8.83 -5.71
CA SER A 17 7.10 -7.97 -4.64
C SER A 17 8.10 -6.96 -5.23
N GLY A 18 7.98 -5.70 -4.82
CA GLY A 18 8.77 -4.59 -5.32
C GLY A 18 8.24 -3.97 -6.62
N ALA A 19 7.18 -4.53 -7.23
CA ALA A 19 6.56 -3.92 -8.40
C ALA A 19 6.06 -2.51 -8.07
N VAL A 20 6.28 -1.57 -8.99
CA VAL A 20 5.88 -0.17 -8.89
C VAL A 20 5.14 0.21 -10.17
N TRP A 21 3.98 0.84 -10.03
CA TRP A 21 3.19 1.31 -11.16
C TRP A 21 2.55 2.66 -10.84
N TRP A 22 1.97 3.28 -11.85
CA TRP A 22 1.21 4.52 -11.68
C TRP A 22 -0.28 4.25 -11.86
N SER A 23 -1.10 4.93 -11.05
CA SER A 23 -2.56 4.94 -11.17
C SER A 23 -3.02 6.39 -11.04
N GLY A 24 -3.25 7.05 -12.18
CA GLY A 24 -3.47 8.49 -12.23
C GLY A 24 -2.30 9.26 -11.60
N SER A 25 -2.60 10.09 -10.60
CA SER A 25 -1.60 10.87 -9.86
C SER A 25 -0.87 10.08 -8.77
N TRP A 26 -1.20 8.81 -8.53
CA TRP A 26 -0.61 8.02 -7.46
C TRP A 26 0.47 7.09 -7.98
N GLN A 27 1.63 7.11 -7.33
CA GLN A 27 2.62 6.05 -7.49
C GLN A 27 2.27 4.94 -6.50
N CYS A 28 2.13 3.73 -7.03
CA CYS A 28 1.69 2.54 -6.31
C CYS A 28 2.85 1.54 -6.22
N ARG A 29 2.87 0.71 -5.18
CA ARG A 29 3.79 -0.43 -5.10
C ARG A 29 3.21 -1.63 -4.38
N ASN A 30 3.76 -2.79 -4.72
CA ASN A 30 3.64 -4.01 -3.93
C ASN A 30 4.85 -4.11 -2.99
N PHE A 31 4.65 -3.80 -1.71
CA PHE A 31 5.66 -3.90 -0.67
C PHE A 31 5.53 -5.24 0.05
N ASP A 32 6.18 -6.28 -0.47
CA ASP A 32 6.16 -7.63 0.11
C ASP A 32 4.73 -8.15 0.39
N GLY A 33 3.85 -7.96 -0.59
CA GLY A 33 2.44 -8.34 -0.55
C GLY A 33 1.52 -7.29 0.06
N TYR A 34 2.00 -6.10 0.42
CA TYR A 34 1.19 -4.99 0.92
C TYR A 34 1.10 -3.87 -0.10
N TYR A 35 -0.12 -3.37 -0.33
CA TYR A 35 -0.34 -2.26 -1.23
C TYR A 35 0.06 -0.95 -0.55
N GLN A 36 0.94 -0.19 -1.19
CA GLN A 36 1.30 1.15 -0.74
C GLN A 36 1.22 2.16 -1.86
N VAL A 37 0.94 3.40 -1.50
CA VAL A 37 0.87 4.51 -2.44
C VAL A 37 1.65 5.71 -1.93
N ARG A 38 1.95 6.63 -2.85
CA ARG A 38 2.33 8.00 -2.54
C ARG A 38 1.88 8.93 -3.65
N GLU A 39 1.42 10.12 -3.28
CA GLU A 39 0.86 11.06 -4.24
C GLU A 39 1.98 11.72 -5.06
N GLN A 40 1.80 11.76 -6.39
CA GLN A 40 2.73 12.35 -7.37
C GLN A 40 4.17 11.82 -7.24
N GLY A 41 4.35 10.63 -6.67
CA GLY A 41 5.68 10.05 -6.42
C GLY A 41 6.48 10.75 -5.32
N ARG A 42 5.84 11.57 -4.48
CA ARG A 42 6.48 12.38 -3.42
C ARG A 42 6.09 11.91 -2.03
N GLY A 43 6.94 12.19 -1.04
CA GLY A 43 6.69 11.85 0.35
C GLY A 43 6.88 10.37 0.68
N ASN A 44 6.37 9.99 1.86
CA ASN A 44 6.44 8.64 2.39
C ASN A 44 5.52 7.69 1.62
N TRP A 45 5.91 6.42 1.57
CA TRP A 45 5.00 5.36 1.15
C TRP A 45 3.99 5.08 2.25
N CYS A 46 2.71 5.14 1.90
CA CYS A 46 1.60 4.94 2.81
C CYS A 46 0.88 3.63 2.53
N PHE A 47 0.63 2.83 3.57
CA PHE A 47 -0.37 1.76 3.50
C PHE A 47 -1.77 2.38 3.37
N ILE A 48 -2.64 1.75 2.58
CA ILE A 48 -4.05 2.14 2.50
C ILE A 48 -4.84 1.31 3.51
N ILE A 49 -5.50 2.00 4.44
CA ILE A 49 -6.42 1.42 5.40
C ILE A 49 -7.84 1.55 4.85
N TYR A 50 -8.57 0.44 4.75
CA TYR A 50 -9.96 0.43 4.30
C TYR A 50 -10.93 0.74 5.45
N ALA A 51 -10.64 0.25 6.64
CA ALA A 51 -11.47 0.40 7.83
C ALA A 51 -10.65 0.19 9.11
N PHE A 52 -11.18 0.68 10.23
CA PHE A 52 -10.67 0.42 11.57
C PHE A 52 -11.64 -0.47 12.35
N GLY A 53 -11.07 -1.38 13.15
CA GLY A 53 -11.76 -2.05 14.25
C GLY A 53 -11.19 -1.59 15.60
N ASP A 54 -11.60 -2.22 16.70
CA ASP A 54 -11.25 -1.77 18.06
C ASP A 54 -9.74 -1.79 18.33
N HIS A 55 -9.02 -2.78 17.80
CA HIS A 55 -7.59 -3.02 18.03
C HIS A 55 -6.82 -3.40 16.75
N HIS A 56 -7.44 -3.22 15.59
CA HIS A 56 -6.84 -3.54 14.31
C HIS A 56 -7.26 -2.54 13.23
N ALA A 57 -6.46 -2.47 12.17
CA ALA A 57 -6.74 -1.75 10.95
C ALA A 57 -6.77 -2.74 9.79
N ASN A 58 -7.68 -2.54 8.85
CA ASN A 58 -7.78 -3.38 7.68
C ASN A 58 -6.97 -2.76 6.54
N VAL A 59 -5.85 -3.38 6.16
CA VAL A 59 -4.95 -2.88 5.12
C VAL A 59 -5.08 -3.66 3.82
N TYR A 60 -4.88 -2.97 2.70
CA TYR A 60 -4.83 -3.63 1.40
C TYR A 60 -3.53 -4.40 1.18
N ARG A 61 -3.68 -5.63 0.71
CA ARG A 61 -2.63 -6.53 0.25
C ARG A 61 -2.78 -6.82 -1.24
N VAL A 62 -1.69 -7.24 -1.86
CA VAL A 62 -1.65 -7.67 -3.25
C VAL A 62 -1.17 -9.12 -3.28
N ASN A 63 -1.96 -10.02 -3.85
CA ASN A 63 -1.58 -11.42 -3.99
C ASN A 63 -0.68 -11.63 -5.24
N VAL A 64 -0.19 -12.85 -5.44
CA VAL A 64 0.75 -13.17 -6.52
C VAL A 64 0.17 -13.03 -7.93
N ILE A 65 -1.16 -12.97 -8.07
CA ILE A 65 -1.86 -12.72 -9.34
C ILE A 65 -2.31 -11.27 -9.49
N GLY A 66 -1.91 -10.38 -8.57
CA GLY A 66 -2.18 -8.94 -8.66
C GLY A 66 -3.50 -8.47 -8.07
N GLU A 67 -4.30 -9.36 -7.51
CA GLU A 67 -5.57 -8.99 -6.93
C GLU A 67 -5.37 -8.37 -5.55
N MET A 68 -6.17 -7.34 -5.28
CA MET A 68 -6.19 -6.73 -3.97
C MET A 68 -7.13 -7.45 -3.03
N TYR A 69 -6.66 -7.71 -1.82
CA TYR A 69 -7.47 -8.24 -0.74
C TYR A 69 -7.14 -7.51 0.55
N ARG A 70 -7.86 -7.85 1.62
CA ARG A 70 -7.83 -7.15 2.89
C ARG A 70 -7.22 -8.03 3.96
N GLU A 71 -6.36 -7.46 4.80
CA GLU A 71 -5.79 -8.15 5.96
C GLU A 71 -5.85 -7.25 7.18
N ASP A 72 -6.21 -7.83 8.31
CA ASP A 72 -6.21 -7.12 9.59
C ASP A 72 -4.80 -7.08 10.16
N VAL A 73 -4.34 -5.88 10.49
CA VAL A 73 -3.07 -5.64 11.16
C VAL A 73 -3.31 -4.95 12.49
N PRO A 74 -2.57 -5.31 13.56
CA PRO A 74 -2.70 -4.64 14.85
C PRO A 74 -2.43 -3.14 14.72
N ILE A 75 -3.24 -2.32 15.37
CA ILE A 75 -2.97 -0.89 15.57
C ILE A 75 -2.84 -0.63 17.07
N ASP A 76 -1.85 0.16 17.47
CA ASP A 76 -1.65 0.54 18.87
C ASP A 76 -2.19 1.94 19.20
N ALA A 77 -2.22 2.26 20.50
CA ALA A 77 -2.74 3.53 21.00
C ALA A 77 -1.96 4.78 20.56
N GLN A 78 -0.85 4.61 19.84
CA GLN A 78 -0.10 5.70 19.20
C GLN A 78 -0.37 5.77 17.69
N ASP A 79 -1.48 5.19 17.23
CA ASP A 79 -1.89 5.14 15.83
C ASP A 79 -0.85 4.49 14.91
N ARG A 80 -0.13 3.48 15.43
CA ARG A 80 0.86 2.73 14.67
C ARG A 80 0.33 1.36 14.28
N ILE A 81 0.32 1.07 12.99
CA ILE A 81 0.00 -0.27 12.49
C ILE A 81 1.24 -1.18 12.54
N THR A 82 1.04 -2.46 12.81
CA THR A 82 2.11 -3.47 12.82
C THR A 82 2.03 -4.33 11.56
N VAL A 83 2.92 -4.08 10.61
CA VAL A 83 3.03 -4.85 9.36
C VAL A 83 4.32 -5.65 9.38
N ARG A 84 4.24 -6.97 9.22
CA ARG A 84 5.40 -7.89 9.21
C ARG A 84 6.35 -7.68 10.40
N GLY A 85 5.79 -7.49 11.59
CA GLY A 85 6.55 -7.29 12.83
C GLY A 85 7.20 -5.90 12.99
N ARG A 86 6.97 -4.98 12.06
CA ARG A 86 7.46 -3.58 12.14
C ARG A 86 6.28 -2.64 12.38
N LYS A 87 6.52 -1.61 13.20
CA LYS A 87 5.53 -0.57 13.50
C LYS A 87 5.68 0.61 12.53
N TYR A 88 4.56 1.11 12.04
CA TYR A 88 4.47 2.22 11.11
C TYR A 88 3.46 3.24 11.65
N GLY A 89 3.88 4.48 11.83
CA GLY A 89 3.05 5.55 12.39
C GLY A 89 2.20 6.28 11.35
N ARG A 90 1.57 7.36 11.81
CA ARG A 90 0.56 8.11 11.04
C ARG A 90 1.02 8.61 9.68
N GLU A 91 2.32 8.91 9.52
CA GLU A 91 2.91 9.37 8.27
C GLU A 91 3.15 8.25 7.24
N GLN A 92 2.91 6.99 7.60
CA GLN A 92 3.11 5.82 6.75
C GLN A 92 1.81 5.08 6.44
N TRP A 93 0.65 5.68 6.71
CA TRP A 93 -0.64 5.13 6.30
C TRP A 93 -1.68 6.22 6.06
N GLN A 94 -2.66 5.93 5.20
CA GLN A 94 -3.82 6.77 4.92
C GLN A 94 -5.09 5.90 4.90
N HIS A 95 -6.24 6.48 5.25
CA HIS A 95 -7.54 5.82 5.28
C HIS A 95 -8.49 6.54 4.32
#